data_AF-S8DPW1-F1
#
_entry.id   AF-S8DPW1-F1
#
_cell.length_a   1.000
_cell.length_b   1.000
_cell.length_c   1.000
_cell.angle_alpha   90.00
_cell.angle_beta   90.00
_cell.angle_gamma   90.00
#
_symmetry.space_group_name_H-M   'P 1'
#
loop_
_entity.id
_entity.type
_entity.pdbx_description
1 polymer ?
#
loop_
_entity_poly.entity_id
_entity_poly.type
_entity_poly.pdbx_seq_one_letter_code
_entity_poly.pdbx_strand_id
1 'polypeptide(L)'
;MGHSYVQFSPLLPNVATVNYSYSFLRCVQAEIFAYLRNWGDGGAGATRVFRQSSSITMSPPVNAVEAYTPATSKFRPDFDLLSDNPDRASWHACDGFAEIKAAEEENYPPQDPRHVKDAILQCADYARYHMAFRPFWIFSVTLLVTGTTFRVMIVDHEGVILSSLHSIVNDEHIDKERRGAGAMGKGAEIFIRVVRILTRGLSDHQLGHDPSVAPVTLSELSGYLQRSTLADIHRRQVPLAGGGYYPSYRIDPFGNEKRTWCTVGPPIWVSMSLCGRGTQVWRVLELVKSQGGWAFVGELHVLKSAWRDVRKVAETEVYGLINKFRLEEEAALAKEKELREARRLRFRRQQA
;
A
#
# COMPACT_ATOMS: atom_id res chain seq x y z
N MET A 1 -10.14 22.12 33.11
CA MET A 1 -9.40 21.80 34.35
C MET A 1 -8.87 20.39 34.19
N GLY A 2 -7.60 20.24 33.79
CA GLY A 2 -6.99 18.93 33.56
C GLY A 2 -6.43 18.37 34.87
N HIS A 3 -6.72 17.11 35.18
CA HIS A 3 -6.13 16.41 36.30
C HIS A 3 -4.79 15.79 35.88
N SER A 4 -3.71 16.26 36.49
CA SER A 4 -2.38 15.64 36.42
C SER A 4 -2.36 14.42 37.36
N TYR A 5 -1.97 13.24 36.86
CA TYR A 5 -1.64 12.10 37.71
C TYR A 5 -0.12 11.96 37.79
N VAL A 6 0.41 12.01 39.02
CA VAL A 6 1.80 11.65 39.33
C VAL A 6 1.79 10.20 39.79
N GLN A 7 2.40 9.31 39.03
CA GLN A 7 2.55 7.90 39.41
C GLN A 7 4.00 7.68 39.84
N PHE A 8 4.21 7.42 41.13
CA PHE A 8 5.54 7.07 41.66
C PHE A 8 5.81 5.59 41.37
N SER A 9 6.89 5.30 40.65
CA SER A 9 7.42 3.94 40.49
C SER A 9 8.30 3.58 41.70
N PRO A 10 8.20 2.39 42.33
CA PRO A 10 8.86 2.13 43.61
C PRO A 10 10.37 1.87 43.53
N LEU A 11 11.03 2.08 42.38
CA LEU A 11 12.41 1.59 42.18
C LEU A 11 13.46 2.61 41.75
N LEU A 12 13.17 3.90 41.63
CA LEU A 12 14.20 4.95 41.46
C LEU A 12 13.70 6.29 42.02
N PRO A 13 14.31 6.86 43.07
CA PRO A 13 14.02 8.22 43.49
C PRO A 13 14.75 9.18 42.54
N ASN A 14 14.01 10.09 41.89
CA ASN A 14 14.50 11.22 41.05
C ASN A 14 14.54 11.03 39.53
N VAL A 15 13.50 10.47 38.92
CA VAL A 15 13.15 10.81 37.52
C VAL A 15 11.66 11.13 37.45
N ALA A 16 11.33 12.42 37.45
CA ALA A 16 9.99 12.88 37.09
C ALA A 16 9.88 12.82 35.56
N THR A 17 9.44 11.69 35.03
CA THR A 17 9.07 11.59 33.60
C THR A 17 7.73 12.31 33.44
N VAL A 18 7.75 13.48 32.81
CA VAL A 18 6.53 14.17 32.38
C VAL A 18 5.95 13.37 31.22
N ASN A 19 5.09 12.40 31.53
CA ASN A 19 4.27 11.71 30.55
C ASN A 19 3.24 12.72 30.03
N TYR A 20 3.59 13.51 29.02
CA TYR A 20 2.60 14.17 28.19
C TYR A 20 1.66 13.08 27.68
N SER A 21 0.37 13.20 27.98
CA SER A 21 -0.63 12.25 27.51
C SER A 21 -0.49 12.10 25.99
N TYR A 22 -0.28 10.88 25.51
CA TYR A 22 -0.11 10.56 24.09
C TYR A 22 -1.26 11.12 23.22
N SER A 23 -2.46 11.29 23.81
CA SER A 23 -3.60 11.99 23.19
C SER A 23 -3.35 13.49 22.93
N PHE A 24 -2.63 14.17 23.82
CA PHE A 24 -2.28 15.59 23.67
C PHE A 24 -1.28 15.78 22.52
N LEU A 25 -0.29 14.90 22.41
CA LEU A 25 0.65 14.91 21.28
C LEU A 25 -0.06 14.77 19.93
N ARG A 26 -1.03 13.86 19.80
CA ARG A 26 -1.82 13.72 18.57
C ARG A 26 -2.66 14.97 18.27
N CYS A 27 -3.30 15.56 19.27
CA CYS A 27 -4.08 16.79 19.08
C CYS A 27 -3.22 17.94 18.52
N VAL A 28 -2.04 18.17 19.12
CA VAL A 28 -1.11 19.21 18.65
C VAL A 28 -0.63 18.93 17.22
N GLN A 29 -0.34 17.67 16.89
CA GLN A 29 0.06 17.28 15.53
C GLN A 29 -1.05 17.48 14.50
N ALA A 30 -2.31 17.26 14.87
CA ALA A 30 -3.45 17.54 14.00
C ALA A 30 -3.51 19.04 13.62
N GLU A 31 -3.31 19.92 14.60
CA GLU A 31 -3.24 21.37 14.38
C GLU A 31 -2.04 21.76 13.50
N ILE A 32 -0.87 21.14 13.72
CA ILE A 32 0.31 21.36 12.87
C ILE A 32 0.02 20.96 11.42
N PHE A 33 -0.56 19.78 11.18
CA PHE A 33 -0.89 19.34 9.82
C PHE A 33 -1.91 20.27 9.16
N ALA A 34 -2.96 20.68 9.89
CA ALA A 34 -3.96 21.61 9.38
C ALA A 34 -3.35 22.98 9.04
N TYR A 35 -2.51 23.51 9.93
CA TYR A 35 -1.81 24.77 9.72
C TYR A 35 -0.87 24.71 8.50
N LEU A 36 -0.01 23.69 8.42
CA LEU A 36 0.96 23.56 7.32
C LEU A 36 0.28 23.34 5.96
N ARG A 37 -0.84 22.63 5.94
CA ARG A 37 -1.67 22.47 4.75
C ARG A 37 -2.18 23.82 4.24
N ASN A 38 -2.70 24.66 5.15
CA ASN A 38 -3.39 25.90 4.82
C ASN A 38 -2.48 27.13 4.76
N TRP A 39 -1.18 26.96 5.05
CA TRP A 39 -0.23 28.06 5.15
C TRP A 39 -0.01 28.79 3.81
N GLY A 40 -0.28 30.10 3.82
CA GLY A 40 -0.02 31.03 2.72
C GLY A 40 -1.24 31.39 1.87
N ASP A 41 -2.18 30.47 1.67
CA ASP A 41 -3.32 30.65 0.74
C ASP A 41 -4.66 30.12 1.29
N GLY A 42 -4.75 29.85 2.59
CA GLY A 42 -5.99 29.40 3.23
C GLY A 42 -6.43 28.00 2.78
N GLY A 43 -5.52 27.20 2.21
CA GLY A 43 -5.81 25.85 1.73
C GLY A 43 -6.19 25.78 0.24
N ALA A 44 -6.16 26.89 -0.49
CA ALA A 44 -6.38 26.91 -1.93
C ALA A 44 -5.34 26.03 -2.64
N GLY A 45 -5.78 24.90 -3.22
CA GLY A 45 -4.89 23.93 -3.88
C GLY A 45 -4.35 22.83 -2.98
N ALA A 46 -4.89 22.63 -1.77
CA ALA A 46 -4.75 21.36 -1.08
C ALA A 46 -5.72 20.33 -1.67
N THR A 47 -5.22 19.15 -1.98
CA THR A 47 -6.02 18.04 -2.52
C THR A 47 -6.32 16.99 -1.46
N ARG A 48 -5.55 16.99 -0.37
CA ARG A 48 -5.63 16.00 0.72
C ARG A 48 -5.44 16.64 2.10
N VAL A 49 -5.80 15.87 3.12
CA VAL A 49 -5.75 16.26 4.53
C VAL A 49 -5.34 15.07 5.40
N PHE A 50 -4.48 15.32 6.38
CA PHE A 50 -4.27 14.37 7.48
C PHE A 50 -5.41 14.52 8.48
N ARG A 51 -6.17 13.45 8.69
CA ARG A 51 -7.19 13.38 9.75
C ARG A 51 -6.82 12.31 10.76
N GLN A 52 -7.02 12.62 12.03
CA GLN A 52 -6.82 11.66 13.10
C GLN A 52 -7.77 10.46 12.93
N SER A 53 -7.23 9.25 12.84
CA SER A 53 -7.99 8.04 12.50
C SER A 53 -9.00 7.63 13.58
N SER A 54 -8.80 8.06 14.83
CA SER A 54 -9.77 7.86 15.91
C SER A 54 -11.01 8.74 15.77
N SER A 55 -10.90 9.85 15.03
CA SER A 55 -12.01 10.79 14.81
C SER A 55 -12.91 10.34 13.65
N ILE A 56 -12.60 9.21 13.00
CA ILE A 56 -13.37 8.69 11.88
C ILE A 56 -13.74 7.23 12.12
N THR A 57 -14.98 6.87 11.86
CA THR A 57 -15.40 5.47 11.83
C THR A 57 -14.98 4.84 10.51
N MET A 58 -13.83 4.16 10.45
CA MET A 58 -13.54 3.32 9.28
C MET A 58 -14.52 2.15 9.19
N SER A 59 -15.17 2.05 8.05
CA SER A 59 -15.90 0.84 7.69
C SER A 59 -14.92 -0.31 7.41
N PRO A 60 -15.29 -1.56 7.72
CA PRO A 60 -14.50 -2.71 7.30
C PRO A 60 -14.37 -2.73 5.77
N PRO A 61 -13.33 -3.38 5.23
CA PRO A 61 -13.21 -3.60 3.79
C PRO A 61 -14.47 -4.26 3.24
N VAL A 62 -14.98 -3.74 2.12
CA VAL A 62 -16.12 -4.35 1.43
C VAL A 62 -15.59 -5.52 0.63
N ASN A 63 -16.06 -6.72 0.97
CA ASN A 63 -15.69 -7.97 0.31
C ASN A 63 -16.84 -8.46 -0.57
N ALA A 64 -16.54 -9.20 -1.63
CA ALA A 64 -17.57 -9.92 -2.39
C ALA A 64 -18.29 -10.96 -1.50
N VAL A 65 -19.54 -11.31 -1.83
CA VAL A 65 -20.33 -12.31 -1.08
C VAL A 65 -19.58 -13.66 -0.98
N GLU A 66 -18.85 -14.03 -2.03
CA GLU A 66 -18.02 -15.24 -2.10
C GLU A 66 -16.56 -15.02 -1.71
N ALA A 67 -16.21 -13.87 -1.12
CA ALA A 67 -14.82 -13.56 -0.80
C ALA A 67 -14.30 -14.36 0.40
N TYR A 68 -13.05 -14.76 0.28
CA TYR A 68 -12.28 -15.41 1.34
C TYR A 68 -11.18 -14.46 1.83
N THR A 69 -11.56 -13.44 2.60
CA THR A 69 -10.60 -12.53 3.25
C THR A 69 -10.62 -12.78 4.77
N PRO A 70 -9.48 -13.09 5.40
CA PRO A 70 -9.39 -13.25 6.85
C PRO A 70 -9.90 -12.02 7.61
N ALA A 71 -10.45 -12.23 8.81
CA ALA A 71 -10.95 -11.14 9.66
C ALA A 71 -9.84 -10.11 9.96
N THR A 72 -10.18 -8.84 9.86
CA THR A 72 -9.25 -7.73 10.13
C THR A 72 -9.18 -7.43 11.62
N SER A 73 -7.98 -7.26 12.18
CA SER A 73 -7.79 -6.70 13.52
C SER A 73 -8.23 -5.22 13.56
N LYS A 74 -8.68 -4.72 14.72
CA LYS A 74 -8.95 -3.29 14.95
C LYS A 74 -7.63 -2.51 14.99
N PHE A 75 -7.02 -2.31 13.82
CA PHE A 75 -5.70 -1.71 13.69
C PHE A 75 -5.78 -0.53 12.73
N ARG A 76 -5.34 0.64 13.18
CA ARG A 76 -5.41 1.90 12.42
C ARG A 76 -4.19 2.77 12.71
N PRO A 77 -3.71 3.55 11.74
CA PRO A 77 -2.67 4.54 11.97
C PRO A 77 -3.18 5.65 12.90
N ASP A 78 -2.29 6.53 13.32
CA ASP A 78 -2.67 7.73 14.07
C ASP A 78 -3.44 8.73 13.20
N PHE A 79 -2.99 8.89 11.95
CA PHE A 79 -3.59 9.78 10.96
C PHE A 79 -3.72 9.11 9.60
N ASP A 80 -4.86 9.31 8.96
CA ASP A 80 -5.11 8.96 7.56
C ASP A 80 -4.87 10.20 6.69
N LEU A 81 -4.11 10.05 5.60
CA LEU A 81 -4.06 11.02 4.52
C LEU A 81 -5.26 10.74 3.60
N LEU A 82 -6.20 11.66 3.53
CA LEU A 82 -7.44 11.48 2.78
C LEU A 82 -7.60 12.61 1.76
N SER A 83 -8.29 12.35 0.65
CA SER A 83 -8.77 13.43 -0.22
C SER A 83 -9.67 14.39 0.59
N ASP A 84 -9.66 15.69 0.26
CA ASP A 84 -10.18 16.76 1.13
C ASP A 84 -11.65 16.59 1.58
N ASN A 85 -12.45 15.82 0.83
CA ASN A 85 -13.87 15.64 1.11
C ASN A 85 -14.33 14.17 0.98
N PRO A 86 -13.89 13.26 1.88
CA PRO A 86 -14.36 11.89 1.87
C PRO A 86 -15.67 11.80 2.66
N ASP A 87 -16.75 11.35 2.02
CA ASP A 87 -18.04 11.08 2.67
C ASP A 87 -17.90 10.07 3.83
N ARG A 88 -16.90 9.18 3.77
CA ARG A 88 -16.48 8.24 4.83
C ARG A 88 -14.99 7.88 4.67
N ALA A 89 -14.24 7.75 5.77
CA ALA A 89 -12.91 7.12 5.69
C ALA A 89 -13.09 5.60 5.55
N SER A 90 -12.40 5.05 4.57
CA SER A 90 -12.25 3.62 4.36
C SER A 90 -10.84 3.37 3.85
N TRP A 91 -10.34 2.14 3.96
CA TRP A 91 -9.02 1.81 3.41
C TRP A 91 -8.95 2.09 1.90
N HIS A 92 -10.08 2.00 1.18
CA HIS A 92 -10.19 2.37 -0.23
C HIS A 92 -9.93 3.87 -0.51
N ALA A 93 -10.23 4.75 0.45
CA ALA A 93 -10.14 6.20 0.31
C ALA A 93 -8.86 6.81 0.92
N CYS A 94 -7.99 5.99 1.51
CA CYS A 94 -6.80 6.43 2.21
C CYS A 94 -5.60 6.56 1.25
N ASP A 95 -5.01 7.74 1.13
CA ASP A 95 -3.85 8.06 0.28
C ASP A 95 -2.48 7.71 0.86
N GLY A 96 -2.46 7.39 2.15
CA GLY A 96 -1.27 7.16 2.93
C GLY A 96 -1.59 7.48 4.38
N PHE A 97 -0.60 7.49 5.25
CA PHE A 97 -0.85 7.72 6.67
C PHE A 97 0.32 8.39 7.35
N ALA A 98 0.07 8.92 8.55
CA ALA A 98 1.12 9.32 9.46
C ALA A 98 0.99 8.55 10.77
N GLU A 99 2.14 8.12 11.30
CA GLU A 99 2.24 7.44 12.58
C GLU A 99 3.12 8.28 13.51
N ILE A 100 2.66 8.47 14.76
CA ILE A 100 3.38 9.27 15.75
C ILE A 100 3.79 8.38 16.91
N LYS A 101 5.08 8.40 17.27
CA LYS A 101 5.62 7.73 18.45
C LYS A 101 6.27 8.73 19.38
N ALA A 102 6.20 8.46 20.67
CA ALA A 102 6.87 9.28 21.67
C ALA A 102 8.37 8.96 21.73
N ALA A 103 8.73 7.68 21.62
CA ALA A 103 10.10 7.19 21.66
C ALA A 103 10.82 7.46 20.33
N GLU A 104 11.88 8.28 20.38
CA GLU A 104 12.67 8.64 19.20
C GLU A 104 13.48 7.43 18.67
N GLU A 105 13.92 6.58 19.59
CA GLU A 105 14.70 5.37 19.33
C GLU A 105 13.96 4.27 18.56
N GLU A 106 12.64 4.37 18.44
CA GLU A 106 11.82 3.48 17.60
C GLU A 106 12.05 3.76 16.10
N ASN A 107 12.63 4.91 15.77
CA ASN A 107 12.96 5.26 14.40
C ASN A 107 14.42 4.99 14.08
N TYR A 108 15.33 4.93 15.06
CA TYR A 108 16.75 4.74 14.75
C TYR A 108 17.02 3.42 13.99
N PRO A 109 17.97 3.44 13.03
CA PRO A 109 18.41 2.22 12.37
C PRO A 109 18.74 1.14 13.42
N PRO A 110 18.26 -0.09 13.23
CA PRO A 110 18.56 -1.16 14.18
C PRO A 110 20.06 -1.46 14.15
N GLN A 111 20.63 -1.74 15.33
CA GLN A 111 22.04 -2.15 15.43
C GLN A 111 22.27 -3.56 14.89
N ASP A 112 21.27 -4.44 15.02
CA ASP A 112 21.26 -5.77 14.41
C ASP A 112 20.37 -5.75 13.14
N PRO A 113 20.89 -6.08 11.96
CA PRO A 113 20.09 -6.13 10.72
C PRO A 113 18.96 -7.16 10.74
N ARG A 114 18.94 -8.11 11.70
CA ARG A 114 17.86 -9.09 11.88
C ARG A 114 16.71 -8.57 12.75
N HIS A 115 16.87 -7.40 13.36
CA HIS A 115 15.86 -6.82 14.22
C HIS A 115 15.24 -5.60 13.54
N VAL A 116 13.91 -5.56 13.48
CA VAL A 116 13.16 -4.42 12.95
C VAL A 116 12.45 -3.75 14.11
N LYS A 117 12.48 -2.41 14.16
CA LYS A 117 11.81 -1.63 15.20
C LYS A 117 10.30 -1.77 15.11
N ASP A 118 9.63 -1.78 16.26
CA ASP A 118 8.17 -1.94 16.36
C ASP A 118 7.41 -0.90 15.55
N ALA A 119 7.82 0.38 15.57
CA ALA A 119 7.19 1.43 14.77
C ALA A 119 7.26 1.14 13.25
N ILE A 120 8.39 0.60 12.77
CA ILE A 120 8.55 0.24 11.36
C ILE A 120 7.68 -0.97 11.02
N LEU A 121 7.66 -2.00 11.87
CA LEU A 121 6.80 -3.18 11.70
C LEU A 121 5.32 -2.79 11.66
N GLN A 122 4.90 -1.93 12.59
CA GLN A 122 3.55 -1.42 12.68
C GLN A 122 3.14 -0.66 11.42
N CYS A 123 4.01 0.22 10.93
CA CYS A 123 3.75 0.96 9.70
C CYS A 123 3.76 0.05 8.45
N ALA A 124 4.61 -0.97 8.42
CA ALA A 124 4.61 -1.97 7.35
C ALA A 124 3.28 -2.77 7.37
N ASP A 125 2.76 -3.10 8.55
CA ASP A 125 1.44 -3.71 8.67
C ASP A 125 0.31 -2.79 8.19
N TYR A 126 0.36 -1.49 8.48
CA TYR A 126 -0.58 -0.53 7.90
C TYR A 126 -0.49 -0.50 6.37
N ALA A 127 0.71 -0.49 5.81
CA ALA A 127 0.91 -0.50 4.37
C ALA A 127 0.37 -1.80 3.73
N ARG A 128 0.54 -2.94 4.40
CA ARG A 128 -0.04 -4.23 3.99
C ARG A 128 -1.56 -4.15 3.87
N TYR A 129 -2.23 -3.57 4.86
CA TYR A 129 -3.68 -3.35 4.83
C TYR A 129 -4.09 -2.34 3.77
N HIS A 130 -3.33 -1.25 3.64
CA HIS A 130 -3.55 -0.21 2.64
C HIS A 130 -3.48 -0.77 1.22
N MET A 131 -2.42 -1.48 0.85
CA MET A 131 -2.27 -2.06 -0.50
C MET A 131 -3.25 -3.20 -0.77
N ALA A 132 -3.62 -3.98 0.25
CA ALA A 132 -4.63 -5.03 0.10
C ALA A 132 -6.03 -4.44 -0.16
N PHE A 133 -6.39 -3.41 0.60
CA PHE A 133 -7.72 -2.82 0.56
C PHE A 133 -7.78 -1.54 -0.24
N ARG A 134 -6.74 -1.15 -0.96
CA ARG A 134 -6.78 -0.06 -1.91
C ARG A 134 -6.44 -0.59 -3.30
N PRO A 135 -7.48 -0.88 -4.11
CA PRO A 135 -7.30 -1.51 -5.41
C PRO A 135 -6.32 -0.74 -6.28
N PHE A 136 -5.37 -1.44 -6.91
CA PHE A 136 -4.41 -0.87 -7.86
C PHE A 136 -3.43 0.17 -7.27
N TRP A 137 -3.21 0.17 -5.95
CA TRP A 137 -2.04 0.83 -5.36
C TRP A 137 -0.84 -0.13 -5.34
N ILE A 138 0.26 0.27 -5.96
CA ILE A 138 1.48 -0.55 -6.09
C ILE A 138 2.48 -0.31 -4.95
N PHE A 139 2.32 0.78 -4.20
CA PHE A 139 3.06 1.06 -2.96
C PHE A 139 2.22 1.95 -2.03
N SER A 140 2.62 1.99 -0.76
CA SER A 140 2.06 2.84 0.29
C SER A 140 3.09 3.84 0.81
N VAL A 141 2.65 5.03 1.20
CA VAL A 141 3.51 6.08 1.77
C VAL A 141 3.09 6.36 3.21
N THR A 142 4.09 6.39 4.10
CA THR A 142 3.91 6.69 5.52
C THR A 142 4.83 7.80 5.96
N LEU A 143 4.28 8.81 6.65
CA LEU A 143 5.07 9.78 7.41
C LEU A 143 5.22 9.26 8.85
N LEU A 144 6.43 8.86 9.23
CA LEU A 144 6.73 8.39 10.58
C LEU A 144 7.39 9.53 11.37
N VAL A 145 6.71 9.99 12.43
CA VAL A 145 7.19 11.01 13.35
C VAL A 145 7.45 10.37 14.71
N THR A 146 8.65 10.54 15.27
CA THR A 146 9.06 9.92 16.52
C THR A 146 9.77 10.94 17.39
N GLY A 147 9.20 11.28 18.54
CA GLY A 147 9.73 12.35 19.38
C GLY A 147 9.83 13.66 18.60
N THR A 148 11.05 14.11 18.35
CA THR A 148 11.34 15.33 17.56
C THR A 148 11.92 15.05 16.18
N THR A 149 11.95 13.79 15.73
CA THR A 149 12.45 13.40 14.41
C THR A 149 11.35 12.85 13.52
N PHE A 150 11.61 12.82 12.22
CA PHE A 150 10.71 12.24 11.24
C PHE A 150 11.46 11.62 10.06
N ARG A 151 10.76 10.76 9.33
CA ARG A 151 11.14 10.27 8.00
C ARG A 151 9.91 9.86 7.20
N VAL A 152 10.11 9.66 5.91
CA VAL A 152 9.11 9.04 5.03
C VAL A 152 9.50 7.58 4.81
N MET A 153 8.51 6.69 4.92
CA MET A 153 8.63 5.29 4.57
C MET A 153 7.77 5.01 3.34
N ILE A 154 8.33 4.29 2.39
CA ILE A 154 7.61 3.74 1.23
C ILE A 154 7.65 2.23 1.34
N VAL A 155 6.49 1.59 1.17
CA VAL A 155 6.35 0.15 1.27
C VAL A 155 5.69 -0.36 0.01
N ASP A 156 6.29 -1.36 -0.61
CA ASP A 156 5.71 -2.09 -1.73
C ASP A 156 5.76 -3.60 -1.44
N HIS A 157 5.45 -4.42 -2.45
CA HIS A 157 5.53 -5.87 -2.31
C HIS A 157 6.96 -6.45 -2.40
N GLU A 158 7.98 -5.61 -2.65
CA GLU A 158 9.39 -5.98 -2.53
C GLU A 158 9.91 -5.79 -1.10
N GLY A 159 9.44 -4.76 -0.41
CA GLY A 159 9.79 -4.49 0.97
C GLY A 159 9.57 -3.04 1.39
N VAL A 160 10.50 -2.53 2.19
CA VAL A 160 10.40 -1.23 2.84
C VAL A 160 11.61 -0.37 2.48
N ILE A 161 11.36 0.86 2.05
CA ILE A 161 12.37 1.91 1.82
C ILE A 161 12.14 3.03 2.83
N LEU A 162 13.21 3.42 3.53
CA LEU A 162 13.20 4.50 4.50
C LEU A 162 14.02 5.68 3.97
N SER A 163 13.47 6.89 4.04
CA SER A 163 14.26 8.09 3.82
C SER A 163 15.26 8.31 4.96
N SER A 164 16.22 9.22 4.74
CA SER A 164 17.07 9.73 5.82
C SER A 164 16.23 10.25 7.00
N LEU A 165 16.77 10.10 8.21
CA LEU A 165 16.19 10.63 9.43
C LEU A 165 16.48 12.13 9.54
N HIS A 166 15.46 12.92 9.86
CA HIS A 166 15.58 14.36 10.04
C HIS A 166 15.04 14.77 11.41
N SER A 167 15.71 15.69 12.10
CA SER A 167 15.15 16.36 13.28
C SER A 167 14.29 17.54 12.85
N ILE A 168 13.14 17.71 13.49
CA ILE A 168 12.25 18.86 13.31
C ILE A 168 12.81 20.08 14.05
N VAL A 169 13.52 19.86 15.16
CA VAL A 169 13.94 20.94 16.09
C VAL A 169 15.45 21.18 16.12
N ASN A 170 16.27 20.18 15.82
CA ASN A 170 17.72 20.26 15.93
C ASN A 170 18.39 20.40 14.56
N ASP A 171 19.20 21.44 14.44
CA ASP A 171 19.87 21.86 13.21
C ASP A 171 21.38 21.68 13.27
N GLU A 172 21.87 20.57 13.80
CA GLU A 172 23.31 20.38 14.09
C GLU A 172 24.24 20.46 12.86
N HIS A 173 23.72 20.72 11.66
CA HIS A 173 24.46 21.05 10.43
C HIS A 173 24.15 22.42 9.78
N ILE A 174 23.59 23.41 10.49
CA ILE A 174 23.60 24.78 9.99
C ILE A 174 24.99 25.37 10.20
N ASP A 175 25.74 25.51 9.11
CA ASP A 175 26.96 26.30 9.03
C ASP A 175 26.78 27.62 9.79
N LYS A 176 27.66 27.87 10.75
CA LYS A 176 27.59 29.00 11.71
C LYS A 176 27.52 30.38 11.04
N GLU A 177 27.75 30.47 9.73
CA GLU A 177 27.78 31.71 8.95
C GLU A 177 26.41 32.21 8.47
N ARG A 178 25.34 31.40 8.53
CA ARG A 178 24.01 31.79 8.01
C ARG A 178 23.02 32.34 9.04
N ARG A 179 23.48 32.73 10.24
CA ARG A 179 22.62 33.32 11.29
C ARG A 179 22.21 34.76 10.98
N GLY A 180 21.37 34.94 9.96
CA GLY A 180 20.44 36.06 9.88
C GLY A 180 19.14 35.70 10.60
N ALA A 181 18.54 36.67 11.29
CA ALA A 181 17.27 36.49 12.00
C ALA A 181 16.19 35.91 11.06
N GLY A 182 15.72 34.70 11.35
CA GLY A 182 14.64 34.04 10.60
C GLY A 182 14.99 32.72 9.90
N ALA A 183 16.21 32.19 10.02
CA ALA A 183 16.58 30.91 9.43
C ALA A 183 15.86 29.75 10.16
N MET A 184 14.75 29.28 9.57
CA MET A 184 14.13 28.02 9.96
C MET A 184 15.11 26.88 9.71
N GLY A 185 15.11 25.90 10.60
CA GLY A 185 15.97 24.75 10.49
C GLY A 185 15.84 23.98 9.19
N LYS A 186 16.94 23.44 8.65
CA LYS A 186 16.89 22.62 7.41
C LYS A 186 15.97 21.42 7.62
N GLY A 187 15.96 20.85 8.83
CA GLY A 187 15.08 19.73 9.17
C GLY A 187 13.60 20.12 9.25
N ALA A 188 13.29 21.25 9.91
CA ALA A 188 11.94 21.81 9.90
C ALA A 188 11.47 22.14 8.47
N GLU A 189 12.36 22.69 7.62
CA GLU A 189 12.03 23.02 6.23
C GLU A 189 11.68 21.77 5.43
N ILE A 190 12.44 20.69 5.60
CA ILE A 190 12.13 19.41 4.98
C ILE A 190 10.79 18.87 5.51
N PHE A 191 10.51 18.98 6.81
CA PHE A 191 9.23 18.55 7.38
C PHE A 191 8.04 19.27 6.75
N ILE A 192 8.11 20.60 6.67
CA ILE A 192 7.07 21.43 6.03
C ILE A 192 6.91 21.03 4.57
N ARG A 193 8.01 20.87 3.83
CA ARG A 193 7.98 20.45 2.42
C ARG A 193 7.31 19.09 2.25
N VAL A 194 7.62 18.11 3.12
CA VAL A 194 7.00 16.78 3.09
C VAL A 194 5.50 16.86 3.35
N VAL A 195 5.06 17.54 4.42
CA VAL A 195 3.62 17.69 4.71
C VAL A 195 2.90 18.39 3.55
N ARG A 196 3.50 19.45 2.98
CA ARG A 196 2.92 20.17 1.84
C ARG A 196 2.88 19.33 0.57
N ILE A 197 3.92 18.56 0.26
CA ILE A 197 3.93 17.76 -0.97
C ILE A 197 2.90 16.62 -0.88
N LEU A 198 2.77 15.96 0.28
CA LEU A 198 1.77 14.93 0.52
C LEU A 198 0.34 15.46 0.44
N THR A 199 0.10 16.68 0.96
CA THR A 199 -1.24 17.27 1.01
C THR A 199 -1.64 18.04 -0.25
N ARG A 200 -0.68 18.44 -1.10
CA ARG A 200 -0.93 19.36 -2.22
C ARG A 200 -0.24 19.00 -3.53
N GLY A 201 0.98 18.48 -3.45
CA GLY A 201 1.89 18.42 -4.59
C GLY A 201 1.86 17.12 -5.39
N LEU A 202 1.51 16.00 -4.76
CA LEU A 202 1.57 14.70 -5.41
C LEU A 202 0.25 14.34 -6.08
N SER A 203 0.33 13.86 -7.32
CA SER A 203 -0.77 13.15 -7.99
C SER A 203 -0.98 11.75 -7.39
N ASP A 204 -2.13 11.12 -7.67
CA ASP A 204 -2.40 9.75 -7.20
C ASP A 204 -1.36 8.75 -7.73
N HIS A 205 -0.88 8.93 -8.97
CA HIS A 205 0.19 8.10 -9.53
C HIS A 205 1.50 8.24 -8.77
N GLN A 206 1.85 9.45 -8.34
CA GLN A 206 3.03 9.68 -7.50
C GLN A 206 2.87 9.14 -6.08
N LEU A 207 1.64 8.85 -5.65
CA LEU A 207 1.31 8.18 -4.38
C LEU A 207 1.09 6.68 -4.55
N GLY A 208 1.33 6.14 -5.74
CA GLY A 208 1.34 4.70 -6.00
C GLY A 208 0.12 4.15 -6.71
N HIS A 209 -0.77 4.98 -7.24
CA HIS A 209 -1.84 4.48 -8.12
C HIS A 209 -1.27 4.01 -9.47
N ASP A 210 -1.62 2.80 -9.89
CA ASP A 210 -1.22 2.22 -11.17
C ASP A 210 -1.65 3.11 -12.35
N PRO A 211 -0.71 3.57 -13.21
CA PRO A 211 -1.04 4.42 -14.36
C PRO A 211 -1.82 3.74 -15.48
N SER A 212 -1.89 2.40 -15.49
CA SER A 212 -2.71 1.63 -16.44
C SER A 212 -4.17 1.51 -16.01
N VAL A 213 -4.51 2.04 -14.84
CA VAL A 213 -5.83 1.94 -14.23
C VAL A 213 -6.39 3.34 -14.00
N ALA A 214 -7.68 3.52 -14.28
CA ALA A 214 -8.40 4.75 -14.02
C ALA A 214 -9.66 4.47 -13.19
N PRO A 215 -9.94 5.25 -12.13
CA PRO A 215 -11.20 5.15 -11.42
C PRO A 215 -12.35 5.53 -12.36
N VAL A 216 -13.48 4.82 -12.24
CA VAL A 216 -14.70 5.07 -13.02
C VAL A 216 -15.73 5.72 -12.12
N THR A 217 -16.21 6.89 -12.50
CA THR A 217 -17.27 7.57 -11.77
C THR A 217 -18.61 6.86 -11.92
N LEU A 218 -19.53 7.06 -10.97
CA LEU A 218 -20.90 6.53 -11.07
C LEU A 218 -21.63 6.95 -12.35
N SER A 219 -21.39 8.18 -12.81
CA SER A 219 -21.98 8.71 -14.05
C SER A 219 -21.44 7.96 -15.27
N GLU A 220 -20.12 7.74 -15.33
CA GLU A 220 -19.51 6.97 -16.41
C GLU A 220 -20.00 5.52 -16.41
N LEU A 221 -20.00 4.86 -15.25
CA LEU A 221 -20.47 3.49 -15.11
C LEU A 221 -21.94 3.32 -15.56
N SER A 222 -22.79 4.27 -15.16
CA SER A 222 -24.19 4.34 -15.62
C SER A 222 -24.29 4.48 -17.13
N GLY A 223 -23.45 5.35 -17.72
CA GLY A 223 -23.37 5.51 -19.16
C GLY A 223 -22.89 4.24 -19.88
N TYR A 224 -21.93 3.51 -19.31
CA TYR A 224 -21.43 2.26 -19.87
C TYR A 224 -22.55 1.21 -19.93
N LEU A 225 -23.35 1.10 -18.87
CA LEU A 225 -24.50 0.19 -18.81
C LEU A 225 -25.64 0.61 -19.74
N GLN A 226 -25.94 1.91 -19.85
CA GLN A 226 -26.99 2.39 -20.73
C GLN A 226 -26.73 2.01 -22.20
N ARG A 227 -25.47 2.06 -22.62
CA ARG A 227 -25.03 1.70 -23.98
C ARG A 227 -24.67 0.22 -24.15
N SER A 228 -24.76 -0.58 -23.09
CA SER A 228 -24.33 -1.97 -23.11
C SER A 228 -25.32 -2.90 -23.81
N THR A 229 -24.80 -4.00 -24.37
CA THR A 229 -25.59 -5.11 -24.92
C THR A 229 -25.58 -6.33 -23.99
N LEU A 230 -25.27 -6.12 -22.70
CA LEU A 230 -25.20 -7.20 -21.72
C LEU A 230 -26.56 -7.86 -21.52
N ALA A 231 -26.54 -9.17 -21.30
CA ALA A 231 -27.71 -9.88 -20.79
C ALA A 231 -28.10 -9.34 -19.40
N ASP A 232 -29.40 -9.40 -19.08
CA ASP A 232 -29.95 -8.86 -17.81
C ASP A 232 -29.27 -9.46 -16.56
N ILE A 233 -28.84 -10.71 -16.64
CA ILE A 233 -28.14 -11.39 -15.55
C ILE A 233 -26.81 -10.72 -15.19
N HIS A 234 -26.07 -10.21 -16.18
CA HIS A 234 -24.80 -9.50 -15.97
C HIS A 234 -25.05 -8.05 -15.57
N ARG A 235 -26.08 -7.43 -16.16
CA ARG A 235 -26.48 -6.05 -15.83
C ARG A 235 -26.80 -5.89 -14.34
N ARG A 236 -27.46 -6.89 -13.74
CA ARG A 236 -27.80 -6.90 -12.30
C ARG A 236 -26.59 -7.06 -11.38
N GLN A 237 -25.46 -7.54 -11.89
CA GLN A 237 -24.24 -7.72 -11.11
C GLN A 237 -23.41 -6.44 -10.99
N VAL A 238 -23.72 -5.40 -11.77
CA VAL A 238 -23.03 -4.10 -11.71
C VAL A 238 -23.75 -3.17 -10.73
N PRO A 239 -23.25 -2.97 -9.50
CA PRO A 239 -23.94 -2.18 -8.50
C PRO A 239 -23.86 -0.68 -8.84
N LEU A 240 -25.01 -0.05 -9.10
CA LEU A 240 -25.10 1.39 -9.41
C LEU A 240 -25.51 2.28 -8.22
N ALA A 241 -26.02 1.71 -7.13
CA ALA A 241 -26.44 2.44 -5.94
C ALA A 241 -26.56 1.50 -4.72
N GLY A 242 -26.64 2.09 -3.52
CA GLY A 242 -26.95 1.40 -2.26
C GLY A 242 -25.74 0.80 -1.54
N GLY A 243 -26.00 0.02 -0.48
CA GLY A 243 -24.97 -0.54 0.41
C GLY A 243 -24.04 -1.58 -0.21
N GLY A 244 -24.23 -1.93 -1.49
CA GLY A 244 -23.36 -2.82 -2.26
C GLY A 244 -22.47 -2.11 -3.29
N TYR A 245 -22.49 -0.77 -3.35
CA TYR A 245 -21.62 -0.03 -4.25
C TYR A 245 -20.14 -0.20 -3.86
N TYR A 246 -19.31 -0.47 -4.85
CA TYR A 246 -17.86 -0.54 -4.74
C TYR A 246 -17.24 0.19 -5.93
N PRO A 247 -16.16 0.98 -5.73
CA PRO A 247 -15.52 1.70 -6.83
C PRO A 247 -15.16 0.77 -7.99
N SER A 248 -15.53 1.17 -9.20
CA SER A 248 -15.15 0.46 -10.43
C SER A 248 -13.93 1.12 -11.04
N TYR A 249 -13.10 0.31 -11.70
CA TYR A 249 -11.84 0.75 -12.29
C TYR A 249 -11.75 0.28 -13.73
N ARG A 250 -11.41 1.19 -14.64
CA ARG A 250 -11.09 0.88 -16.02
C ARG A 250 -9.61 0.50 -16.09
N ILE A 251 -9.32 -0.67 -16.63
CA ILE A 251 -7.97 -1.13 -16.92
C ILE A 251 -7.74 -0.98 -18.41
N ASP A 252 -6.85 -0.07 -18.77
CA ASP A 252 -6.46 0.17 -20.16
C ASP A 252 -5.59 -0.99 -20.67
N PRO A 253 -5.49 -1.19 -22.00
CA PRO A 253 -4.73 -2.29 -22.57
C PRO A 253 -3.27 -2.31 -22.09
N PHE A 254 -2.75 -3.49 -21.74
CA PHE A 254 -1.40 -3.65 -21.20
C PHE A 254 -0.68 -4.86 -21.82
N GLY A 255 0.60 -4.67 -22.18
CA GLY A 255 1.42 -5.70 -22.81
C GLY A 255 0.78 -6.30 -24.07
N ASN A 256 0.49 -7.60 -24.02
CA ASN A 256 -0.15 -8.35 -25.10
C ASN A 256 -1.68 -8.30 -25.05
N GLU A 257 -2.27 -7.91 -23.92
CA GLU A 257 -3.71 -7.71 -23.82
C GLU A 257 -4.10 -6.42 -24.54
N LYS A 258 -5.06 -6.52 -25.48
CA LYS A 258 -5.52 -5.39 -26.30
C LYS A 258 -6.90 -4.89 -25.86
N ARG A 259 -7.60 -5.66 -25.04
CA ARG A 259 -8.92 -5.31 -24.52
C ARG A 259 -8.81 -4.31 -23.37
N THR A 260 -9.86 -3.51 -23.23
CA THR A 260 -10.07 -2.65 -22.07
C THR A 260 -11.06 -3.33 -21.15
N TRP A 261 -10.79 -3.35 -19.86
CA TRP A 261 -11.62 -4.02 -18.87
C TRP A 261 -12.18 -3.00 -17.87
N CYS A 262 -13.32 -3.31 -17.27
CA CYS A 262 -13.81 -2.60 -16.08
C CYS A 262 -14.05 -3.59 -14.95
N THR A 263 -13.63 -3.28 -13.74
CA THR A 263 -13.98 -4.08 -12.56
C THR A 263 -15.47 -3.96 -12.23
N VAL A 264 -16.03 -5.05 -11.70
CA VAL A 264 -17.43 -5.13 -11.27
C VAL A 264 -17.50 -5.54 -9.80
N GLY A 265 -17.88 -4.58 -8.96
CA GLY A 265 -17.99 -4.79 -7.52
C GLY A 265 -16.64 -4.98 -6.81
N PRO A 266 -16.65 -5.44 -5.55
CA PRO A 266 -15.43 -5.72 -4.79
C PRO A 266 -14.65 -6.92 -5.35
N PRO A 267 -13.34 -7.04 -5.04
CA PRO A 267 -12.53 -8.17 -5.48
C PRO A 267 -13.07 -9.48 -4.88
N ILE A 268 -12.92 -10.57 -5.65
CA ILE A 268 -13.24 -11.93 -5.22
C ILE A 268 -12.19 -12.40 -4.20
N TRP A 269 -10.93 -12.02 -4.41
CA TRP A 269 -9.82 -12.41 -3.55
C TRP A 269 -8.73 -11.35 -3.52
N VAL A 270 -8.11 -11.16 -2.36
CA VAL A 270 -7.02 -10.22 -2.14
C VAL A 270 -5.94 -10.89 -1.29
N SER A 271 -4.68 -10.75 -1.70
CA SER A 271 -3.54 -11.18 -0.90
C SER A 271 -3.30 -10.21 0.24
N MET A 272 -3.29 -10.73 1.46
CA MET A 272 -2.95 -9.97 2.67
C MET A 272 -1.46 -10.02 3.01
N SER A 273 -0.59 -10.53 2.12
CA SER A 273 0.85 -10.62 2.36
C SER A 273 1.51 -9.26 2.13
N LEU A 274 2.40 -8.86 3.05
CA LEU A 274 3.20 -7.63 2.90
C LEU A 274 4.09 -7.74 1.65
N CYS A 275 4.98 -8.73 1.67
CA CYS A 275 5.90 -9.00 0.58
C CYS A 275 5.35 -10.11 -0.32
N GLY A 276 5.77 -10.11 -1.59
CA GLY A 276 5.43 -11.14 -2.56
C GLY A 276 4.75 -10.56 -3.78
N ARG A 277 3.55 -11.05 -4.11
CA ARG A 277 2.89 -10.74 -5.39
C ARG A 277 1.69 -9.83 -5.30
N GLY A 278 1.24 -9.46 -4.10
CA GLY A 278 0.11 -8.54 -3.94
C GLY A 278 -1.10 -8.89 -4.81
N THR A 279 -1.44 -10.18 -4.89
CA THR A 279 -2.40 -10.62 -5.91
C THR A 279 -3.81 -10.17 -5.56
N GLN A 280 -4.55 -9.69 -6.56
CA GLN A 280 -5.96 -9.34 -6.45
C GLN A 280 -6.73 -9.99 -7.60
N VAL A 281 -7.89 -10.55 -7.31
CA VAL A 281 -8.74 -11.23 -8.29
C VAL A 281 -10.08 -10.51 -8.37
N TRP A 282 -10.45 -10.13 -9.59
CA TRP A 282 -11.57 -9.25 -9.89
C TRP A 282 -12.54 -9.91 -10.85
N ARG A 283 -13.82 -9.60 -10.69
CA ARG A 283 -14.78 -9.73 -11.79
C ARG A 283 -14.60 -8.54 -12.71
N VAL A 284 -14.56 -8.79 -14.01
CA VAL A 284 -14.45 -7.73 -15.01
C VAL A 284 -15.40 -7.95 -16.18
N LEU A 285 -15.77 -6.84 -16.83
CA LEU A 285 -16.48 -6.83 -18.10
C LEU A 285 -15.65 -6.09 -19.14
N GLU A 286 -15.73 -6.53 -20.39
CA GLU A 286 -15.04 -5.88 -21.50
C GLU A 286 -15.71 -4.54 -21.82
N LEU A 287 -14.88 -3.51 -22.04
CA LEU A 287 -15.31 -2.21 -22.51
C LEU A 287 -14.87 -2.02 -23.96
N VAL A 288 -15.83 -1.69 -24.83
CA VAL A 288 -15.57 -1.34 -26.22
C VAL A 288 -16.03 0.09 -26.48
N LYS A 289 -15.23 0.83 -27.25
CA LYS A 289 -15.54 2.20 -27.65
C LYS A 289 -16.49 2.17 -28.84
N SER A 290 -17.68 2.73 -28.67
CA SER A 290 -18.68 2.92 -29.72
C SER A 290 -18.85 4.42 -30.04
N GLN A 291 -19.66 4.75 -31.06
CA GLN A 291 -19.89 6.14 -31.50
C GLN A 291 -20.43 7.07 -30.39
N GLY A 292 -20.96 6.52 -29.28
CA GLY A 292 -21.45 7.27 -28.11
C GLY A 292 -20.58 7.14 -26.85
N GLY A 293 -19.36 6.60 -26.95
CA GLY A 293 -18.46 6.36 -25.82
C GLY A 293 -18.31 4.88 -25.48
N TRP A 294 -17.80 4.60 -24.28
CA TRP A 294 -17.58 3.24 -23.80
C TRP A 294 -18.90 2.53 -23.47
N ALA A 295 -18.96 1.24 -23.78
CA ALA A 295 -20.08 0.35 -23.51
C ALA A 295 -19.58 -1.03 -23.09
N PHE A 296 -20.32 -1.70 -22.20
CA PHE A 296 -20.04 -3.09 -21.85
C PHE A 296 -20.49 -4.06 -22.93
N VAL A 297 -19.69 -5.09 -23.18
CA VAL A 297 -20.00 -6.18 -24.12
C VAL A 297 -19.61 -7.54 -23.55
N GLY A 298 -20.24 -8.59 -24.09
CA GLY A 298 -19.88 -9.97 -23.77
C GLY A 298 -20.34 -10.44 -22.40
N GLU A 299 -19.52 -11.30 -21.81
CA GLU A 299 -19.79 -12.03 -20.57
C GLU A 299 -18.85 -11.56 -19.45
N LEU A 300 -19.15 -11.96 -18.22
CA LEU A 300 -18.28 -11.70 -17.08
C LEU A 300 -16.99 -12.53 -17.17
N HIS A 301 -15.85 -11.87 -16.95
CA HIS A 301 -14.53 -12.49 -16.90
C HIS A 301 -13.90 -12.34 -15.51
N VAL A 302 -12.86 -13.14 -15.27
CA VAL A 302 -12.01 -13.03 -14.08
C VAL A 302 -10.68 -12.43 -14.49
N LEU A 303 -10.32 -11.31 -13.87
CA LEU A 303 -9.01 -10.67 -14.01
C LEU A 303 -8.19 -10.92 -12.75
N LYS A 304 -6.98 -11.45 -12.93
CA LYS A 304 -6.00 -11.59 -11.86
C LYS A 304 -4.91 -10.53 -12.06
N SER A 305 -4.83 -9.59 -11.13
CA SER A 305 -3.71 -8.65 -11.03
C SER A 305 -2.70 -9.18 -10.02
N ALA A 306 -1.42 -8.98 -10.29
CA ALA A 306 -0.34 -9.31 -9.38
C ALA A 306 0.82 -8.34 -9.57
N TRP A 307 1.34 -7.82 -8.47
CA TRP A 307 2.60 -7.10 -8.46
C TRP A 307 3.73 -8.02 -8.94
N ARG A 308 4.61 -7.45 -9.76
CA ARG A 308 5.81 -8.12 -10.26
C ARG A 308 6.96 -7.13 -10.32
N ASP A 309 8.06 -7.52 -9.69
CA ASP A 309 9.37 -6.93 -10.01
C ASP A 309 9.79 -7.41 -11.41
N VAL A 310 9.96 -6.48 -12.34
CA VAL A 310 10.42 -6.76 -13.70
C VAL A 310 11.82 -7.39 -13.74
N ARG A 311 12.61 -7.20 -12.68
CA ARG A 311 13.93 -7.83 -12.50
C ARG A 311 13.82 -9.28 -12.05
N LYS A 312 12.65 -9.72 -11.57
CA LYS A 312 12.42 -11.11 -11.17
C LYS A 312 11.91 -11.95 -12.34
N VAL A 313 12.51 -13.14 -12.45
CA VAL A 313 12.13 -14.21 -13.40
C VAL A 313 10.65 -14.55 -13.21
N ALA A 314 9.92 -14.75 -14.31
CA ALA A 314 8.49 -15.06 -14.23
C ALA A 314 8.27 -16.38 -13.49
N GLU A 315 7.17 -16.55 -12.76
CA GLU A 315 6.88 -17.87 -12.13
C GLU A 315 6.86 -19.00 -13.14
N THR A 316 6.28 -18.73 -14.31
CA THR A 316 6.18 -19.67 -15.42
C THR A 316 7.55 -20.07 -15.92
N GLU A 317 8.50 -19.14 -15.96
CA GLU A 317 9.90 -19.42 -16.30
C GLU A 317 10.57 -20.23 -15.18
N VAL A 318 10.32 -19.91 -13.91
CA VAL A 318 10.82 -20.71 -12.78
C VAL A 318 10.28 -22.14 -12.84
N TYR A 319 8.99 -22.34 -13.07
CA TYR A 319 8.40 -23.68 -13.26
C TYR A 319 8.95 -24.39 -14.49
N GLY A 320 9.18 -23.65 -15.58
CA GLY A 320 9.84 -24.16 -16.77
C GLY A 320 11.25 -24.66 -16.48
N LEU A 321 12.02 -23.90 -15.70
CA LEU A 321 13.36 -24.27 -15.25
C LEU A 321 13.34 -25.49 -14.34
N ILE A 322 12.44 -25.54 -13.35
CA ILE A 322 12.27 -26.69 -12.45
C ILE A 322 11.96 -27.95 -13.25
N ASN A 323 11.00 -27.88 -14.18
CA ASN A 323 10.65 -29.02 -15.04
C ASN A 323 11.82 -29.45 -15.92
N LYS A 324 12.55 -28.49 -16.50
CA LYS A 324 13.74 -28.78 -17.30
C LYS A 324 14.81 -29.51 -16.48
N PHE A 325 15.15 -29.01 -15.29
CA PHE A 325 16.14 -29.64 -14.42
C PHE A 325 15.71 -31.05 -14.00
N ARG A 326 14.42 -31.25 -13.69
CA ARG A 326 13.87 -32.56 -13.35
C ARG A 326 14.03 -33.56 -14.50
N LEU A 327 13.72 -33.14 -15.74
CA LEU A 327 13.87 -33.98 -16.93
C LEU A 327 15.34 -34.30 -17.23
N GLU A 328 16.25 -33.35 -17.02
CA GLU A 328 17.69 -33.57 -17.19
C GLU A 328 18.24 -34.57 -16.16
N GLU A 329 17.80 -34.49 -14.90
CA GLU A 329 18.15 -35.43 -13.84
C GLU A 329 17.63 -36.85 -14.13
N GLU A 330 16.35 -36.98 -14.53
CA GLU A 330 15.75 -38.25 -14.93
C GLU A 330 16.51 -38.90 -16.11
N ALA A 331 16.90 -38.11 -17.11
CA ALA A 331 17.67 -38.58 -18.26
C ALA A 331 19.10 -39.03 -17.87
N ALA A 332 19.75 -38.32 -16.95
CA ALA A 332 21.08 -38.67 -16.45
C ALA A 332 21.05 -40.00 -15.69
N LEU A 333 20.05 -40.20 -14.81
CA LEU A 333 19.82 -41.46 -14.08
C LEU A 333 19.56 -42.65 -15.00
N ALA A 334 18.74 -42.47 -16.06
CA ALA A 334 18.49 -43.51 -17.04
C ALA A 334 19.77 -43.95 -17.77
N LYS A 335 20.58 -42.98 -18.20
CA LYS A 335 21.86 -43.23 -18.88
C LYS A 335 22.87 -43.94 -17.99
N GLU A 336 22.92 -43.60 -16.70
CA GLU A 336 23.80 -44.29 -15.75
C GLU A 336 23.36 -45.75 -15.54
N LYS A 337 22.05 -46.00 -15.46
CA LYS A 337 21.49 -47.35 -15.33
C LYS A 337 21.85 -48.22 -16.53
N GLU A 338 21.66 -47.70 -17.75
CA GLU A 338 22.06 -48.39 -18.99
C GLU A 338 23.56 -48.69 -19.02
N LEU A 339 24.41 -47.74 -18.62
CA LEU A 339 25.86 -47.94 -18.57
C LEU A 339 26.25 -49.02 -17.55
N ARG A 340 25.59 -49.06 -16.39
CA ARG A 340 25.81 -50.09 -15.36
C ARG A 340 25.38 -51.47 -15.87
N GLU A 341 24.24 -51.57 -16.54
CA GLU A 341 23.77 -52.82 -17.15
C GLU A 341 24.72 -53.30 -18.26
N ALA A 342 25.16 -52.41 -19.14
CA ALA A 342 26.14 -52.73 -20.19
C ALA A 342 27.47 -53.23 -19.61
N ARG A 343 27.96 -52.60 -18.52
CA ARG A 343 29.16 -53.06 -17.80
C ARG A 343 28.96 -54.45 -17.19
N ARG A 344 27.81 -54.72 -16.55
CA ARG A 344 27.47 -56.04 -16.01
C ARG A 344 27.42 -57.10 -17.10
N LEU A 345 26.85 -56.79 -18.26
CA LEU A 345 26.76 -57.73 -19.39
C LEU A 345 28.13 -58.06 -19.97
N ARG A 346 29.02 -57.06 -20.11
CA ARG A 346 30.41 -57.27 -20.55
C ARG A 346 31.19 -58.15 -19.59
N PHE A 347 31.05 -57.91 -18.29
CA PHE A 347 31.71 -58.72 -17.26
C PHE A 347 31.26 -60.19 -17.31
N ARG A 348 29.95 -60.44 -17.46
CA ARG A 348 29.41 -61.81 -17.61
C ARG A 348 29.95 -62.52 -18.86
N ARG A 349 30.11 -61.80 -19.97
CA ARG A 349 30.68 -62.35 -21.22
C ARG A 349 32.18 -62.65 -21.15
N GLN A 350 32.91 -62.08 -20.19
CA GLN A 350 34.34 -62.36 -19.98
C GLN A 350 34.55 -63.54 -19.02
N GLN A 351 33.54 -63.92 -18.25
CA GLN A 351 33.58 -65.04 -17.29
C GLN A 351 32.99 -66.35 -17.85
N ALA A 352 32.27 -66.28 -18.97
CA ALA A 352 31.80 -67.42 -19.75
C ALA A 352 32.74 -67.63 -20.93
#